data_AF-A0AB40BX23-F1
#
_entry.id   AF-A0AB40BX23-F1
#
_cell.length_a   1.000
_cell.length_b   1.000
_cell.length_c   1.000
_cell.angle_alpha   90.00
_cell.angle_beta   90.00
_cell.angle_gamma   90.00
#
_symmetry.space_group_name_H-M   'P 1'
#
loop_
_entity.id
_entity.type
_entity.pdbx_description
1 polymer ?
#
loop_
_entity_poly.entity_id
_entity_poly.type
_entity_poly.pdbx_seq_one_letter_code
_entity_poly.pdbx_strand_id
1 'polypeptide(L)'
;MAAALASRATVGLALRSAALVKALSTSTATPSHTVIDSENTTKLRRKKKKNLFEVAQFLPNWGIGYKLAKSHWRDVSYQLTKINLYKDGRHGKAWGIRYKAGLQVTNDPVKLSGVNKHGWRYIPESNEKNTTVRKVSEQSLT
;
A
#
# COMPACT_ATOMS: atom_id res chain seq x y z
N MET A 1 48.30 -8.55 38.15
CA MET A 1 47.64 -7.81 39.25
C MET A 1 46.13 -7.95 39.09
N ALA A 2 45.44 -8.03 40.22
CA ALA A 2 44.17 -8.71 40.46
C ALA A 2 42.90 -7.98 39.96
N ALA A 3 41.77 -8.69 40.10
CA ALA A 3 40.45 -8.45 39.54
C ALA A 3 39.55 -7.47 40.34
N ALA A 4 38.49 -7.03 39.64
CA ALA A 4 37.12 -6.70 40.08
C ALA A 4 36.86 -5.64 41.18
N LEU A 5 35.94 -4.70 40.91
CA LEU A 5 34.56 -4.73 41.44
C LEU A 5 33.73 -3.56 40.92
N ALA A 6 32.58 -3.91 40.33
CA ALA A 6 31.54 -3.03 39.84
C ALA A 6 30.75 -2.39 40.99
N SER A 7 30.49 -1.09 40.90
CA SER A 7 29.64 -0.36 41.86
C SER A 7 28.16 -0.51 41.49
N ARG A 8 27.38 -0.88 42.50
CA ARG A 8 25.99 -1.37 42.44
C ARG A 8 24.98 -0.26 42.13
N ALA A 9 23.93 -0.66 41.40
CA ALA A 9 22.72 0.10 41.11
C ALA A 9 21.76 0.14 42.31
N THR A 10 21.06 1.27 42.51
CA THR A 10 19.73 1.32 43.15
C THR A 10 18.94 2.52 42.63
N VAL A 11 18.13 2.32 41.59
CA VAL A 11 17.06 3.26 41.21
C VAL A 11 15.76 2.67 41.76
N GLY A 12 15.19 3.31 42.77
CA GLY A 12 13.91 2.92 43.37
C GLY A 12 12.75 3.19 42.43
N LEU A 13 11.98 2.16 42.10
CA LEU A 13 10.70 2.31 41.41
C LEU A 13 9.58 1.91 42.39
N ALA A 14 8.90 2.92 42.91
CA ALA A 14 7.78 2.78 43.81
C ALA A 14 6.56 2.15 43.12
N LEU A 15 5.91 1.22 43.83
CA LEU A 15 4.63 0.61 43.51
C LEU A 15 3.56 1.65 43.22
N ARG A 16 2.77 1.44 42.16
CA ARG A 16 1.34 1.80 42.14
C ARG A 16 0.52 0.78 41.37
N SER A 17 -0.09 -0.12 42.14
CA SER A 17 -1.20 -0.97 41.75
C SER A 17 -2.45 -0.13 41.45
N ALA A 18 -3.10 -0.37 40.32
CA ALA A 18 -4.48 0.02 40.08
C ALA A 18 -5.20 -1.16 39.41
N ALA A 19 -5.98 -1.86 40.22
CA ALA A 19 -6.94 -2.86 39.78
C ALA A 19 -8.04 -2.17 38.97
N LEU A 20 -8.36 -2.70 37.80
CA LEU A 20 -9.59 -2.34 37.09
C LEU A 20 -10.27 -3.63 36.63
N VAL A 21 -11.13 -4.16 37.50
CA VAL A 21 -12.09 -5.21 37.18
C VAL A 21 -13.12 -4.64 36.20
N LYS A 22 -13.12 -5.13 34.96
CA LYS A 22 -14.12 -4.78 33.95
C LYS A 22 -15.18 -5.88 33.95
N ALA A 23 -16.35 -5.56 34.50
CA ALA A 23 -17.51 -6.43 34.61
C ALA A 23 -17.93 -7.04 33.26
N LEU A 24 -18.19 -8.34 33.27
CA LEU A 24 -18.79 -9.10 32.17
C LEU A 24 -20.31 -9.09 32.36
N SER A 25 -21.02 -8.29 31.57
CA SER A 25 -22.47 -8.34 31.47
C SER A 25 -22.88 -9.08 30.20
N THR A 26 -23.50 -10.23 30.40
CA THR A 26 -24.36 -10.95 29.45
C THR A 26 -25.56 -10.11 29.05
N SER A 27 -25.89 -10.06 27.75
CA SER A 27 -27.27 -9.99 27.30
C SER A 27 -27.44 -10.41 25.83
N THR A 28 -28.43 -11.27 25.64
CA THR A 28 -28.94 -11.90 24.42
C THR A 28 -29.80 -10.95 23.58
N ALA A 29 -29.74 -11.03 22.24
CA ALA A 29 -30.88 -11.15 21.31
C ALA A 29 -30.50 -10.82 19.84
N THR A 30 -30.99 -11.66 18.91
CA THR A 30 -31.03 -11.56 17.44
C THR A 30 -32.16 -10.62 16.94
N PRO A 31 -32.48 -10.59 15.63
CA PRO A 31 -31.89 -9.83 14.53
C PRO A 31 -32.85 -8.72 14.02
N SER A 32 -32.38 -7.75 13.22
CA SER A 32 -33.31 -6.90 12.46
C SER A 32 -32.65 -6.32 11.21
N HIS A 33 -33.32 -6.53 10.08
CA HIS A 33 -32.99 -5.97 8.78
C HIS A 33 -33.09 -4.43 8.83
N THR A 34 -32.11 -3.73 8.26
CA THR A 34 -32.28 -2.32 7.88
C THR A 34 -31.42 -2.05 6.65
N VAL A 35 -32.09 -1.96 5.52
CA VAL A 35 -31.64 -1.19 4.36
C VAL A 35 -31.59 0.28 4.78
N ILE A 36 -30.41 0.89 4.73
CA ILE A 36 -30.28 2.34 4.75
C ILE A 36 -29.27 2.72 3.68
N ASP A 37 -29.87 3.14 2.57
CA ASP A 37 -29.28 3.98 1.55
C ASP A 37 -28.44 5.07 2.23
N SER A 38 -27.14 5.10 1.94
CA SER A 38 -26.21 6.05 2.54
C SER A 38 -25.86 7.10 1.50
N GLU A 39 -26.76 8.07 1.35
CA GLU A 39 -26.44 9.42 0.92
C GLU A 39 -25.38 9.97 1.88
N ASN A 40 -24.12 10.00 1.45
CA ASN A 40 -23.01 10.41 2.32
C ASN A 40 -22.58 11.84 1.99
N THR A 41 -23.00 12.74 2.86
CA THR A 41 -22.65 14.15 2.94
C THR A 41 -21.14 14.40 2.97
N THR A 42 -20.77 15.55 2.43
CA THR A 42 -19.47 16.03 1.94
C THR A 42 -18.42 16.37 3.02
N LYS A 43 -18.15 15.47 3.97
CA LYS A 43 -16.85 15.47 4.68
C LYS A 43 -15.91 14.53 3.97
N LEU A 44 -14.83 15.05 3.36
CA LEU A 44 -13.74 14.26 2.80
C LEU A 44 -13.08 13.45 3.94
N ARG A 45 -13.65 12.30 4.28
CA ARG A 45 -13.04 11.35 5.21
C ARG A 45 -11.67 11.03 4.64
N ARG A 46 -10.62 11.23 5.44
CA ARG A 46 -9.23 11.01 4.99
C ARG A 46 -9.14 9.66 4.29
N LYS A 47 -8.87 9.68 2.98
CA LYS A 47 -8.81 8.46 2.17
C LYS A 47 -7.74 7.56 2.78
N LYS A 48 -8.12 6.34 3.14
CA LYS A 48 -7.17 5.33 3.64
C LYS A 48 -6.08 5.13 2.58
N LYS A 49 -4.82 5.12 2.99
CA LYS A 49 -3.70 4.83 2.09
C LYS A 49 -3.88 3.41 1.53
N LYS A 50 -3.84 3.28 0.21
CA LYS A 50 -4.03 2.00 -0.48
C LYS A 50 -2.71 1.27 -0.72
N ASN A 51 -2.80 -0.04 -0.91
CA ASN A 51 -1.72 -0.93 -1.34
C ASN A 51 -1.53 -0.82 -2.88
N LEU A 52 -0.39 -1.27 -3.41
CA LEU A 52 -0.15 -1.35 -4.86
C LEU A 52 -1.24 -2.14 -5.60
N PHE A 53 -1.65 -3.30 -5.08
CA PHE A 53 -2.67 -4.14 -5.72
C PHE A 53 -4.07 -3.50 -5.67
N GLU A 54 -4.39 -2.82 -4.58
CA GLU A 54 -5.63 -2.06 -4.47
C GLU A 54 -5.65 -0.89 -5.47
N VAL A 55 -4.51 -0.24 -5.71
CA VAL A 55 -4.41 0.80 -6.75
C VAL A 55 -4.53 0.19 -8.15
N ALA A 56 -3.82 -0.91 -8.39
CA ALA A 56 -3.82 -1.65 -9.65
C ALA A 56 -5.19 -2.20 -10.03
N GLN A 57 -6.03 -2.59 -9.07
CA GLN A 57 -7.38 -3.09 -9.30
C GLN A 57 -8.29 -2.04 -9.97
N PHE A 58 -8.04 -0.74 -9.74
CA PHE A 58 -8.79 0.34 -10.40
C PHE A 58 -8.29 0.66 -11.81
N LEU A 59 -7.17 0.06 -12.24
CA LEU A 59 -6.58 0.28 -13.55
C LEU A 59 -6.91 -0.89 -14.49
N PRO A 60 -7.05 -0.62 -15.80
CA PRO A 60 -7.23 -1.69 -16.78
C PRO A 60 -6.00 -2.61 -16.78
N ASN A 61 -6.21 -3.90 -17.07
CA ASN A 61 -5.15 -4.91 -17.08
C ASN A 61 -4.32 -4.94 -15.78
N TRP A 62 -4.96 -4.70 -14.63
CA TRP A 62 -4.31 -4.64 -13.31
C TRP A 62 -3.15 -3.63 -13.25
N GLY A 63 -3.19 -2.55 -14.03
CA GLY A 63 -2.15 -1.52 -13.99
C GLY A 63 -0.82 -1.92 -14.65
N ILE A 64 -0.77 -3.00 -15.44
CA ILE A 64 0.40 -3.35 -16.26
C ILE A 64 0.64 -2.26 -17.30
N GLY A 65 1.89 -1.78 -17.40
CA GLY A 65 2.30 -0.68 -18.26
C GLY A 65 2.18 0.72 -17.64
N TYR A 66 1.57 0.84 -16.46
CA TYR A 66 1.40 2.12 -15.77
C TYR A 66 2.51 2.37 -14.75
N LYS A 67 2.78 3.66 -14.48
CA LYS A 67 3.73 4.09 -13.46
C LYS A 67 3.05 4.28 -12.12
N LEU A 68 3.60 3.64 -11.10
CA LEU A 68 3.19 3.71 -9.71
C LEU A 68 4.36 4.19 -8.86
N ALA A 69 4.07 4.99 -7.85
CA ALA A 69 5.07 5.42 -6.89
C ALA A 69 4.50 5.40 -5.47
N LYS A 70 5.41 5.34 -4.50
CA LYS A 70 5.04 5.50 -3.09
C LYS A 70 4.87 6.99 -2.80
N SER A 71 3.93 7.34 -1.93
CA SER A 71 3.58 8.76 -1.66
C SER A 71 4.73 9.58 -1.10
N HIS A 72 5.69 8.98 -0.40
CA HIS A 72 6.87 9.67 0.13
C HIS A 72 8.08 9.62 -0.81
N TRP A 73 7.98 8.93 -1.95
CA TRP A 73 9.02 8.95 -2.96
C TRP A 73 8.80 10.15 -3.88
N ARG A 74 9.87 10.90 -4.14
CA ARG A 74 9.83 12.06 -5.04
C ARG A 74 10.20 11.62 -6.45
N ASP A 75 11.43 11.12 -6.62
CA ASP A 75 11.99 10.88 -7.95
C ASP A 75 11.91 9.43 -8.39
N VAL A 76 11.42 8.52 -7.54
CA VAL A 76 11.39 7.08 -7.82
C VAL A 76 9.97 6.66 -8.17
N SER A 77 9.82 6.12 -9.37
CA SER A 77 8.59 5.47 -9.84
C SER A 77 8.91 4.12 -10.45
N TYR A 78 7.90 3.26 -10.52
CA TYR A 78 8.02 1.95 -11.13
C TYR A 78 6.94 1.77 -12.19
N GLN A 79 7.33 1.28 -13.35
CA GLN A 79 6.38 0.81 -14.35
C GLN A 79 6.11 -0.66 -14.13
N LEU A 80 4.84 -1.02 -13.99
CA LEU A 80 4.44 -2.40 -13.70
C LEU A 80 4.55 -3.26 -14.97
N THR A 81 5.20 -4.41 -14.88
CA THR A 81 5.34 -5.34 -16.03
C THR A 81 4.55 -6.62 -15.81
N LYS A 82 4.66 -7.21 -14.62
CA LYS A 82 4.01 -8.47 -14.28
C LYS A 82 3.49 -8.43 -12.85
N ILE A 83 2.33 -9.02 -12.64
CA ILE A 83 1.72 -9.20 -11.31
C ILE A 83 1.41 -10.69 -11.13
N ASN A 84 1.64 -11.19 -9.92
CA ASN A 84 1.18 -12.49 -9.46
C ASN A 84 0.40 -12.29 -8.16
N LEU A 85 -0.92 -12.47 -8.22
CA LEU A 85 -1.82 -12.28 -7.08
C LEU A 85 -1.98 -13.58 -6.30
N TYR A 86 -2.21 -13.44 -5.00
CA TYR A 86 -2.72 -14.53 -4.19
C TYR A 86 -4.26 -14.57 -4.23
N LYS A 87 -4.86 -15.54 -3.51
CA LYS A 87 -6.31 -15.80 -3.47
C LYS A 87 -7.18 -14.57 -3.19
N ASP A 88 -6.74 -13.64 -2.34
CA ASP A 88 -7.56 -12.49 -1.94
C ASP A 88 -7.55 -11.33 -2.95
N GLY A 89 -6.67 -11.36 -3.96
CA GLY A 89 -6.48 -10.26 -4.92
C GLY A 89 -5.88 -8.96 -4.35
N ARG A 90 -5.73 -8.84 -3.02
CA ARG A 90 -5.16 -7.67 -2.33
C ARG A 90 -3.65 -7.75 -2.08
N HIS A 91 -3.09 -8.93 -2.24
CA HIS A 91 -1.72 -9.26 -1.92
C HIS A 91 -1.12 -10.08 -3.05
N GLY A 92 0.20 -9.96 -3.21
CA GLY A 92 0.89 -10.72 -4.24
C GLY A 92 2.35 -10.33 -4.38
N LYS A 93 2.89 -10.66 -5.55
CA LYS A 93 4.21 -10.26 -6.01
C LYS A 93 4.04 -9.44 -7.28
N ALA A 94 4.88 -8.44 -7.45
CA ALA A 94 4.92 -7.66 -8.68
C ALA A 94 6.35 -7.45 -9.14
N TRP A 95 6.51 -7.30 -10.45
CA TRP A 95 7.75 -6.99 -11.13
C TRP A 95 7.54 -5.76 -12.01
N GLY A 96 8.59 -4.96 -12.14
CA GLY A 96 8.52 -3.73 -12.90
C GLY A 96 9.87 -3.09 -13.15
N ILE A 97 9.86 -2.11 -14.03
CA ILE A 97 11.02 -1.30 -14.40
C ILE A 97 11.12 -0.12 -13.44
N ARG A 98 12.32 0.14 -12.90
CA ARG A 98 12.57 1.28 -12.01
C ARG A 98 12.93 2.52 -12.83
N TYR A 99 12.24 3.62 -12.52
CA TYR A 99 12.55 4.95 -13.00
C TYR A 99 13.04 5.82 -11.84
N LYS A 100 14.14 6.54 -12.06
CA LYS A 100 14.69 7.54 -11.13
C LYS A 100 14.84 8.86 -11.87
N ALA A 101 14.23 9.92 -11.35
CA ALA A 101 14.20 11.25 -11.98
C ALA A 101 13.75 11.21 -13.46
N GLY A 102 12.80 10.33 -13.78
CA GLY A 102 12.29 10.13 -15.15
C GLY A 102 13.15 9.22 -16.04
N LEU A 103 14.37 8.89 -15.66
CA LEU A 103 15.26 7.99 -16.40
C LEU A 103 15.06 6.54 -15.99
N GLN A 104 15.04 5.64 -16.98
CA GLN A 104 15.02 4.20 -16.73
C GLN A 104 16.38 3.75 -16.18
N VAL A 105 16.36 3.10 -15.01
CA VAL A 105 17.58 2.64 -14.34
C VAL A 105 17.96 1.23 -14.80
N THR A 106 16.98 0.44 -15.23
CA THR A 106 17.17 -0.96 -15.60
C THR A 106 16.27 -1.26 -16.79
N ASN A 107 16.77 -1.99 -17.77
CA ASN A 107 15.93 -2.47 -18.89
C ASN A 107 15.13 -3.72 -18.47
N ASP A 108 15.68 -4.53 -17.57
CA ASP A 108 15.04 -5.74 -17.07
C ASP A 108 14.01 -5.48 -15.96
N PRO A 109 12.88 -6.20 -15.94
CA PRO A 109 11.91 -6.13 -14.85
C PRO A 109 12.48 -6.65 -13.53
N VAL A 110 12.53 -5.79 -12.51
CA VAL A 110 12.99 -6.14 -11.16
C VAL A 110 11.79 -6.43 -10.27
N LYS A 111 11.95 -7.39 -9.35
CA LYS A 111 10.94 -7.65 -8.31
C LYS A 111 10.76 -6.42 -7.41
N LEU A 112 9.53 -5.96 -7.32
CA LEU A 112 9.16 -4.80 -6.51
C LEU A 112 9.09 -5.20 -5.03
N SER A 113 9.79 -4.45 -4.18
CA SER A 113 9.71 -4.61 -2.73
C SER A 113 8.63 -3.72 -2.13
N GLY A 114 8.06 -4.13 -1.00
CA GLY A 114 7.05 -3.35 -0.28
C GLY A 114 5.72 -3.19 -1.03
N VAL A 115 5.43 -4.05 -2.02
CA VAL A 115 4.18 -4.03 -2.78
C VAL A 115 2.96 -4.14 -1.88
N ASN A 116 3.02 -5.02 -0.86
CA ASN A 116 1.91 -5.22 0.09
C ASN A 116 1.78 -4.10 1.14
N LYS A 117 2.65 -3.09 1.14
CA LYS A 117 2.57 -1.96 2.09
C LYS A 117 1.65 -0.89 1.55
N HIS A 118 1.12 -0.06 2.45
CA HIS A 118 0.24 1.04 2.08
C HIS A 118 1.04 2.28 1.63
N GLY A 119 0.35 3.18 0.92
CA GLY A 119 0.90 4.45 0.45
C GLY A 119 1.42 4.39 -0.97
N TRP A 120 0.91 3.46 -1.79
CA TRP A 120 1.11 3.50 -3.23
C TRP A 120 0.08 4.45 -3.86
N ARG A 121 0.51 5.14 -4.92
CA ARG A 121 -0.33 5.99 -5.75
C ARG A 121 -0.01 5.78 -7.22
N TYR A 122 -1.03 5.95 -8.05
CA TYR A 122 -0.90 6.02 -9.50
C TYR A 122 -0.33 7.38 -9.92
N ILE A 123 0.55 7.39 -10.92
CA ILE A 123 1.05 8.62 -11.56
C ILE A 123 0.36 8.77 -12.94
N PRO A 124 -0.47 9.82 -13.13
CA PRO A 124 -1.24 10.07 -14.36
C PRO A 124 -0.39 10.17 -15.63
N GLU A 125 0.83 10.69 -15.50
CA GLU A 125 1.76 11.00 -16.60
C GLU A 125 2.19 9.78 -17.44
N SER A 126 1.82 8.56 -17.04
CA SER A 126 2.15 7.32 -17.76
C SER A 126 1.13 6.89 -18.81
N ASN A 127 -0.08 7.47 -18.81
CA ASN A 127 -1.12 7.09 -19.78
C ASN A 127 -0.83 7.62 -21.19
N GLU A 128 -0.35 8.87 -21.30
CA GLU A 128 -0.24 9.58 -22.57
C GLU A 128 0.72 8.89 -23.55
N LYS A 129 1.81 8.30 -23.05
CA LYS A 129 2.77 7.59 -23.91
C LYS A 129 2.26 6.24 -24.40
N ASN A 130 1.43 5.53 -23.62
CA ASN A 130 0.92 4.21 -24.00
C ASN A 130 -0.33 4.31 -24.90
N THR A 131 -1.21 5.29 -24.64
CA THR A 131 -2.36 5.57 -25.51
C THR A 131 -1.90 6.08 -26.88
N THR A 132 -0.86 6.91 -26.94
CA THR A 132 -0.27 7.36 -28.22
C THR A 132 0.30 6.19 -29.02
N VAL A 133 1.04 5.27 -28.39
CA VAL A 133 1.63 4.10 -29.08
C VAL A 133 0.55 3.14 -29.60
N ARG A 134 -0.54 2.92 -28.84
CA ARG A 134 -1.65 2.06 -29.30
C ARG A 134 -2.43 2.65 -30.47
N LYS A 135 -2.58 3.97 -30.52
CA LYS A 135 -3.25 4.66 -31.63
C LYS A 135 -2.45 4.57 -32.94
N VAL A 136 -1.12 4.56 -32.86
CA VAL A 136 -0.24 4.45 -34.04
C VAL A 136 -0.23 3.02 -34.61
N SER A 137 -0.32 1.99 -33.76
CA SER A 137 -0.35 0.59 -34.22
C SER A 137 -1.64 0.18 -34.92
N GLU A 138 -2.76 0.86 -34.67
CA GLU A 138 -4.03 0.59 -35.38
C GLU A 138 -4.14 1.34 -36.71
N GLN A 139 -3.36 2.41 -36.91
CA GLN A 139 -3.38 3.21 -38.14
C GLN A 139 -2.39 2.74 -39.22
N SER A 140 -1.60 1.69 -38.94
CA SER A 140 -0.58 1.15 -39.86
C SER A 140 -0.99 -0.16 -40.54
N LEU A 141 -2.28 -0.53 -40.43
CA LEU A 141 -2.88 -1.72 -41.07
C LEU A 141 -3.93 -1.36 -42.13
N THR A 142 -3.91 -0.14 -42.66
CA THR A 142 -4.79 0.29 -43.78
C THR A 142 -3.94 0.76 -44.95
#